data_AF-A0A7J7CGN4-F1
#
_entry.id   AF-A0A7J7CGN4-F1
#
_cell.length_a   1.000
_cell.length_b   1.000
_cell.length_c   1.000
_cell.angle_alpha   90.00
_cell.angle_beta   90.00
_cell.angle_gamma   90.00
#
_symmetry.space_group_name_H-M   'P 1'
#
loop_
_entity.id
_entity.type
_entity.pdbx_description
1 polymer ?
#
loop_
_entity_poly.entity_id
_entity_poly.type
_entity_poly.pdbx_seq_one_letter_code
_entity_poly.pdbx_strand_id
1 'polypeptide(L)'
;MPTMSDIIGSSRAQNLDLQLQLLGPLFRNTAKSRETKRELGRAEGLIRVWLGGRILHLDSIRLRRETLGMEKSIFGIGLFIGAIAFRYGYDCRCRTAELLAINDSDFYHSKLVRFYKRIGFKTVHEVTGSTIGDIPHMLMWGGVGTRMDANVEELLIKWCTRFKS
;
A
#
# COMPACT_ATOMS: atom_id res chain seq x y z
N MET A 1 16.50 5.06 7.87
CA MET A 1 15.31 4.41 7.30
C MET A 1 14.80 3.39 8.30
N PRO A 2 13.48 3.26 8.57
CA PRO A 2 13.00 2.19 9.44
C PRO A 2 13.33 0.83 8.82
N THR A 3 13.90 -0.07 9.61
CA THR A 3 14.14 -1.47 9.21
C THR A 3 12.84 -2.26 9.24
N MET A 4 12.82 -3.46 8.64
CA MET A 4 11.69 -4.36 8.79
C MET A 4 11.42 -4.71 10.27
N SER A 5 12.49 -4.85 11.06
CA SER A 5 12.39 -5.10 12.50
C SER A 5 11.75 -3.92 13.25
N ASP A 6 12.07 -2.67 12.90
CA ASP A 6 11.48 -1.49 13.54
C ASP A 6 9.96 -1.44 13.29
N ILE A 7 9.54 -1.73 12.05
CA ILE A 7 8.13 -1.73 11.67
C ILE A 7 7.37 -2.85 12.41
N ILE A 8 7.93 -4.06 12.44
CA ILE A 8 7.33 -5.21 13.14
C ILE A 8 7.31 -4.98 14.67
N GLY A 9 8.36 -4.39 15.24
CA GLY A 9 8.43 -4.05 16.66
C GLY A 9 7.35 -3.04 17.04
N SER A 10 7.25 -1.95 16.28
CA SER A 10 6.22 -0.93 16.46
C SER A 10 4.80 -1.50 16.27
N SER A 11 4.58 -2.39 15.30
CA SER A 11 3.26 -3.01 15.11
C SER A 11 2.87 -3.91 16.28
N ARG A 12 3.82 -4.64 16.87
CA ARG A 12 3.58 -5.53 18.02
C ARG A 12 3.24 -4.74 19.28
N ALA A 13 3.88 -3.60 19.52
CA ALA A 13 3.49 -2.65 20.56
C ALA A 13 2.06 -2.14 20.34
N GLN A 14 1.61 -2.13 19.08
CA GLN A 14 0.25 -1.82 18.70
C GLN A 14 -0.67 -3.05 18.63
N ASN A 15 -0.31 -4.19 19.21
CA ASN A 15 -1.11 -5.42 19.23
C ASN A 15 -1.44 -6.01 17.84
N LEU A 16 -0.62 -5.66 16.85
CA LEU A 16 -0.72 -6.13 15.47
C LEU A 16 0.41 -7.12 15.17
N ASP A 17 0.03 -8.26 14.63
CA ASP A 17 0.95 -9.21 14.03
C ASP A 17 0.95 -9.00 12.52
N LEU A 18 2.11 -8.69 11.96
CA LEU A 18 2.27 -8.44 10.53
C LEU A 18 3.04 -9.59 9.89
N GLN A 19 2.56 -10.05 8.74
CA GLN A 19 3.15 -11.16 8.02
C GLN A 19 3.29 -10.82 6.54
N LEU A 20 4.52 -10.84 6.03
CA LEU A 20 4.83 -10.75 4.61
C LEU A 20 4.99 -12.15 4.03
N GLN A 21 4.25 -12.46 2.97
CA GLN A 21 4.31 -13.71 2.20
C GLN A 21 4.71 -13.37 0.77
N LEU A 22 5.62 -14.16 0.19
CA LEU A 22 6.16 -13.95 -1.15
C LEU A 22 5.84 -15.16 -2.03
N LEU A 23 5.48 -14.90 -3.29
CA LEU A 23 5.30 -15.92 -4.32
C LEU A 23 5.85 -15.38 -5.65
N GLY A 24 7.14 -15.62 -5.90
CA GLY A 24 7.84 -15.02 -7.03
C GLY A 24 7.83 -13.48 -6.93
N PRO A 25 7.40 -12.74 -7.96
CA PRO A 25 7.32 -11.28 -7.90
C PRO A 25 6.15 -10.78 -7.04
N LEU A 26 5.18 -11.64 -6.73
CA LEU A 26 3.99 -11.28 -5.97
C LEU A 26 4.30 -11.25 -4.47
N PHE A 27 3.65 -10.33 -3.77
CA PHE A 27 3.67 -10.31 -2.32
C PHE A 27 2.27 -10.11 -1.75
N ARG A 28 2.09 -10.63 -0.54
CA ARG A 28 0.94 -10.38 0.31
C ARG A 28 1.43 -9.98 1.69
N ASN A 29 0.97 -8.84 2.18
CA ASN A 29 1.13 -8.45 3.57
C ASN A 29 -0.21 -8.59 4.29
N THR A 30 -0.24 -9.30 5.41
CA THR A 30 -1.43 -9.46 6.25
C THR A 30 -1.18 -8.92 7.65
N ALA A 31 -2.12 -8.12 8.15
CA ALA A 31 -2.19 -7.71 9.54
C ALA A 31 -3.25 -8.53 10.28
N LYS A 32 -2.87 -9.11 11.41
CA LYS A 32 -3.76 -9.84 12.32
C LYS A 32 -3.75 -9.22 13.71
N SER A 33 -4.86 -9.34 14.44
CA SER A 33 -4.87 -9.03 15.87
C SER A 33 -4.04 -10.07 16.61
N ARG A 34 -3.14 -9.65 17.50
CA ARG A 34 -2.38 -10.61 18.32
C ARG A 34 -3.24 -11.31 19.36
N GLU A 35 -4.31 -10.68 19.82
CA GLU A 35 -5.29 -11.24 20.76
C GLU A 35 -6.18 -12.28 20.09
N THR A 36 -6.93 -11.88 19.07
CA THR A 36 -7.97 -12.74 18.47
C THR A 36 -7.45 -13.60 17.33
N LYS A 37 -6.22 -13.36 16.85
CA LYS A 37 -5.61 -13.97 15.66
C LYS A 37 -6.36 -13.75 14.36
N ARG A 38 -7.44 -12.96 14.37
CA ARG A 38 -8.24 -12.64 13.18
C ARG A 38 -7.51 -11.66 12.28
N GLU A 39 -7.73 -11.82 10.97
CA GLU A 39 -7.26 -10.88 9.95
C GLU A 39 -7.98 -9.53 10.12
N LEU A 40 -7.19 -8.47 10.24
CA LEU A 40 -7.67 -7.08 10.31
C LEU A 40 -7.56 -6.41 8.95
N GLY A 41 -6.56 -6.80 8.16
CA GLY A 41 -6.41 -6.31 6.81
C GLY A 41 -5.27 -6.96 6.08
N ARG A 42 -5.22 -6.70 4.78
CA ARG A 42 -4.14 -7.15 3.91
C ARG A 42 -3.88 -6.18 2.78
N ALA A 43 -2.66 -6.19 2.26
CA ALA A 43 -2.32 -5.60 0.98
C ALA A 43 -1.61 -6.60 0.10
N GLU A 44 -1.85 -6.49 -1.20
CA GLU A 44 -1.30 -7.35 -2.24
C GLU A 44 -0.68 -6.49 -3.33
N GLY A 45 0.33 -7.04 -4.00
CA GLY A 45 0.99 -6.36 -5.08
C GLY A 45 2.09 -7.22 -5.69
N LEU A 46 2.91 -6.61 -6.54
CA LEU A 46 4.07 -7.27 -7.11
C LEU A 46 5.24 -6.32 -7.36
N ILE A 47 6.42 -6.90 -7.49
CA ILE A 47 7.60 -6.22 -8.01
C ILE A 47 7.61 -6.36 -9.53
N ARG A 48 7.38 -5.26 -10.25
CA ARG A 48 7.48 -5.20 -11.70
C ARG A 48 8.90 -4.84 -12.11
N VAL A 49 9.46 -5.58 -13.06
CA VAL A 49 10.74 -5.25 -13.70
C VAL A 49 10.45 -4.56 -15.02
N TRP A 50 10.99 -3.36 -15.22
CA TRP A 50 10.82 -2.55 -16.43
C TRP A 50 12.17 -2.00 -16.91
N LEU A 51 12.22 -1.47 -18.13
CA LEU A 51 13.42 -0.84 -18.72
C LEU A 51 14.03 0.29 -17.85
N GLY A 52 13.23 0.89 -16.96
CA GLY A 52 13.65 1.93 -16.01
C GLY A 52 13.99 1.45 -14.59
N GLY A 53 14.06 0.13 -14.37
CA GLY A 53 14.33 -0.47 -13.06
C GLY A 53 13.13 -1.23 -12.49
N ARG A 54 13.03 -1.28 -11.16
CA ARG A 54 11.96 -2.02 -10.47
C ARG A 54 10.91 -1.07 -9.93
N ILE A 55 9.64 -1.47 -10.05
CA ILE A 55 8.48 -0.73 -9.57
C ILE A 55 7.77 -1.59 -8.54
N LEU A 56 7.46 -1.00 -7.39
CA LEU A 56 6.57 -1.60 -6.40
C LEU A 56 5.13 -1.32 -6.86
N HIS A 57 4.49 -2.31 -7.46
CA HIS A 57 3.12 -2.21 -7.90
C HIS A 57 2.18 -2.65 -6.78
N LEU A 58 1.35 -1.72 -6.31
CA LEU A 58 0.35 -1.97 -5.28
C LEU A 58 -0.98 -2.24 -5.99
N ASP A 59 -1.48 -3.46 -5.83
CA ASP A 59 -2.69 -3.91 -6.50
C ASP A 59 -3.92 -3.63 -5.65
N SER A 60 -3.93 -4.12 -4.41
CA SER A 60 -5.07 -3.94 -3.52
C SER A 60 -4.69 -3.78 -2.07
N ILE A 61 -5.52 -3.04 -1.34
CA ILE A 61 -5.52 -2.99 0.12
C ILE A 61 -6.95 -3.19 0.61
N ARG A 62 -7.14 -4.11 1.55
CA ARG A 62 -8.45 -4.46 2.10
C ARG A 62 -8.38 -4.49 3.61
N LEU A 63 -9.27 -3.76 4.26
CA LEU A 63 -9.45 -3.79 5.71
C LEU A 63 -10.76 -4.50 6.03
N ARG A 64 -10.79 -5.26 7.12
CA ARG A 64 -11.93 -6.11 7.51
C ARG A 64 -12.91 -5.36 8.42
N ARG A 65 -14.09 -5.92 8.70
CA ARG A 65 -15.04 -5.28 9.63
C ARG A 65 -14.53 -5.33 11.07
N GLU A 66 -13.76 -6.34 11.40
CA GLU A 66 -13.07 -6.53 12.69
C GLU A 66 -12.24 -5.30 13.07
N THR A 67 -11.72 -4.57 12.08
CA THR A 67 -11.00 -3.30 12.25
C THR A 67 -11.85 -2.18 12.85
N LEU A 68 -13.18 -2.21 12.69
CA LEU A 68 -14.12 -1.18 13.19
C LEU A 68 -14.38 -1.31 14.70
N GLY A 69 -14.21 -2.52 15.25
CA GLY A 69 -14.41 -2.79 16.68
C GLY A 69 -13.16 -2.55 17.53
N MET A 70 -12.07 -2.11 16.92
CA MET A 70 -10.84 -1.79 17.63
C MET A 70 -10.85 -0.32 18.05
N GLU A 71 -10.29 0.00 19.22
CA GLU A 71 -9.98 1.39 19.60
C GLU A 71 -9.05 2.08 18.60
N LYS A 72 -8.35 1.30 17.77
CA LYS A 72 -7.37 1.79 16.81
C LYS A 72 -8.03 2.25 15.53
N SER A 73 -7.58 3.39 15.02
CA SER A 73 -8.07 3.86 13.73
C SER A 73 -7.70 2.88 12.61
N ILE A 74 -8.67 2.62 11.73
CA ILE A 74 -8.50 1.96 10.42
C ILE A 74 -7.26 2.50 9.68
N PHE A 75 -7.03 3.80 9.82
CA PHE A 75 -5.89 4.51 9.23
C PHE A 75 -4.54 4.02 9.79
N GLY A 76 -4.46 3.73 11.10
CA GLY A 76 -3.26 3.19 11.74
C GLY A 76 -2.90 1.79 11.23
N ILE A 77 -3.89 0.93 11.02
CA ILE A 77 -3.65 -0.42 10.48
C ILE A 77 -3.23 -0.35 9.01
N GLY A 78 -3.89 0.50 8.21
CA GLY A 78 -3.48 0.75 6.82
C GLY A 78 -2.05 1.29 6.71
N LEU A 79 -1.61 2.13 7.65
CA LEU A 79 -0.24 2.64 7.72
C LEU A 79 0.77 1.51 7.92
N PHE A 80 0.55 0.59 8.88
CA PHE A 80 1.45 -0.55 9.11
C PHE A 80 1.50 -1.51 7.93
N ILE A 81 0.33 -1.76 7.31
CA ILE A 81 0.27 -2.60 6.11
C ILE A 81 1.07 -1.98 4.96
N GLY A 82 0.90 -0.67 4.73
CA GLY A 82 1.66 0.06 3.73
C GLY A 82 3.15 0.11 4.02
N ALA A 83 3.55 0.28 5.29
CA ALA A 83 4.95 0.40 5.69
C ALA A 83 5.77 -0.85 5.34
N ILE A 84 5.23 -2.05 5.58
CA ILE A 84 5.89 -3.29 5.16
C ILE A 84 5.99 -3.37 3.63
N ALA A 85 4.94 -3.02 2.90
CA ALA A 85 4.98 -3.04 1.44
C ALA A 85 6.07 -2.10 0.89
N PHE A 86 6.16 -0.88 1.44
CA PHE A 86 7.19 0.09 1.05
C PHE A 86 8.59 -0.37 1.46
N ARG A 87 8.75 -0.96 2.66
CA ARG A 87 10.03 -1.51 3.09
C ARG A 87 10.49 -2.65 2.19
N TYR A 88 9.58 -3.56 1.86
CA TYR A 88 9.84 -4.63 0.91
C TYR A 88 10.24 -4.09 -0.46
N GLY A 89 9.50 -3.11 -0.99
CA GLY A 89 9.86 -2.44 -2.25
C GLY A 89 11.26 -1.81 -2.20
N TYR A 90 11.61 -1.14 -1.09
CA TYR A 90 12.93 -0.56 -0.89
C TYR A 90 14.03 -1.63 -0.90
N ASP A 91 13.82 -2.75 -0.20
CA ASP A 91 14.75 -3.89 -0.17
C ASP A 91 14.89 -4.53 -1.57
N CYS A 92 13.83 -4.53 -2.37
CA CYS A 92 13.86 -4.93 -3.76
C CYS A 92 14.49 -3.89 -4.72
N ARG A 93 14.94 -2.73 -4.21
CA ARG A 93 15.49 -1.59 -4.96
C ARG A 93 14.48 -0.91 -5.88
N CYS A 94 13.20 -0.93 -5.52
CA CYS A 94 12.17 -0.14 -6.19
C CYS A 94 12.37 1.34 -5.86
N ARG A 95 12.41 2.20 -6.89
CA ARG A 95 12.40 3.66 -6.71
C ARG A 95 10.98 4.20 -6.64
N THR A 96 10.09 3.62 -7.43
CA THR A 96 8.70 4.04 -7.56
C THR A 96 7.77 3.00 -6.94
N ALA A 97 6.81 3.47 -6.16
CA ALA A 97 5.59 2.75 -5.83
C ALA A 97 4.45 3.31 -6.69
N GLU A 98 3.67 2.44 -7.33
CA GLU A 98 2.51 2.82 -8.14
C GLU A 98 1.24 2.15 -7.61
N LEU A 99 0.11 2.86 -7.72
CA LEU A 99 -1.22 2.33 -7.41
C LEU A 99 -2.27 2.98 -8.32
N LEU A 100 -3.45 2.36 -8.40
CA LEU A 100 -4.64 2.96 -8.98
C LEU A 100 -5.67 3.26 -7.88
N ALA A 101 -6.06 4.52 -7.76
CA ALA A 101 -7.23 4.92 -6.98
C ALA A 101 -8.48 4.70 -7.84
N ILE A 102 -9.03 3.48 -7.81
CA ILE A 102 -10.19 3.09 -8.62
C ILE A 102 -11.38 4.04 -8.36
N ASN A 103 -12.08 4.41 -9.44
CA ASN A 103 -13.28 5.24 -9.37
C ASN A 103 -14.55 4.38 -9.46
N ASP A 104 -14.96 3.79 -8.34
CA ASP A 104 -16.28 3.13 -8.22
C ASP A 104 -17.42 4.15 -8.01
N SER A 105 -17.10 5.29 -7.39
CA SER A 105 -17.98 6.46 -7.31
C SER A 105 -17.16 7.72 -7.06
N ASP A 106 -17.56 8.85 -7.66
CA ASP A 106 -16.79 10.10 -7.61
C ASP A 106 -16.52 10.58 -6.18
N PHE A 107 -17.48 10.38 -5.27
CA PHE A 107 -17.32 10.74 -3.87
C PHE A 107 -16.23 9.91 -3.18
N TYR A 108 -16.29 8.57 -3.30
CA TYR A 108 -15.29 7.69 -2.69
C TYR A 108 -13.93 7.84 -3.34
N HIS A 109 -13.91 7.97 -4.67
CA HIS A 109 -12.72 8.21 -5.46
C HIS A 109 -11.98 9.47 -5.02
N SER A 110 -12.68 10.60 -4.89
CA SER A 110 -12.07 11.85 -4.44
C SER A 110 -11.50 11.77 -3.02
N LYS A 111 -12.10 10.95 -2.13
CA LYS A 111 -11.56 10.69 -0.79
C LYS A 111 -10.30 9.83 -0.85
N LEU A 112 -10.30 8.81 -1.70
CA LEU A 112 -9.18 7.88 -1.89
C LEU A 112 -7.95 8.61 -2.46
N VAL A 113 -8.15 9.45 -3.49
CA VAL A 113 -7.07 10.29 -4.05
C VAL A 113 -6.49 11.23 -2.99
N ARG A 114 -7.34 11.94 -2.21
CA ARG A 114 -6.87 12.79 -1.11
C ARG A 114 -6.14 12.02 -0.02
N PHE A 115 -6.57 10.80 0.27
CA PHE A 115 -5.90 9.90 1.21
C PHE A 115 -4.48 9.56 0.73
N TYR A 116 -4.32 9.08 -0.50
CA TYR A 116 -3.02 8.73 -1.04
C TYR A 116 -2.09 9.94 -1.23
N LYS A 117 -2.63 11.12 -1.57
CA LYS A 117 -1.87 12.39 -1.55
C LYS A 117 -1.29 12.69 -0.17
N ARG A 118 -2.09 12.55 0.89
CA ARG A 118 -1.60 12.72 2.27
C ARG A 118 -0.53 11.70 2.65
N ILE A 119 -0.61 10.48 2.13
CA ILE A 119 0.42 9.46 2.31
C ILE A 119 1.74 9.87 1.65
N GLY A 120 1.69 10.44 0.44
CA GLY A 120 2.88 10.91 -0.29
C GLY A 120 2.83 10.62 -1.79
N PHE A 121 1.75 10.01 -2.28
CA PHE A 121 1.54 9.77 -3.70
C PHE A 121 1.15 11.04 -4.44
N LYS A 122 1.55 11.13 -5.71
CA LYS A 122 1.20 12.20 -6.64
C LYS A 122 0.36 11.61 -7.77
N THR A 123 -0.65 12.34 -8.22
CA THR A 123 -1.43 11.98 -9.41
C THR A 123 -0.51 12.02 -10.63
N VAL A 124 -0.54 10.96 -11.44
CA VAL A 124 0.28 10.84 -12.66
C VAL A 124 -0.61 10.85 -13.91
N HIS A 125 -1.70 10.09 -13.88
CA HIS A 125 -2.56 9.90 -15.05
C HIS A 125 -3.98 9.58 -14.60
N GLU A 126 -4.98 10.13 -15.29
CA GLU A 126 -6.38 9.75 -15.11
C GLU A 126 -6.71 8.66 -16.13
N VAL A 127 -6.95 7.44 -15.64
CA VAL A 127 -7.33 6.27 -16.44
C VAL A 127 -8.83 6.35 -16.67
N THR A 128 -9.25 6.87 -17.82
CA THR A 128 -10.67 7.05 -18.18
C THR A 128 -11.23 5.88 -18.99
N GLY A 129 -10.35 5.09 -19.62
CA GLY A 129 -10.72 4.01 -20.53
C GLY A 129 -11.11 4.50 -21.92
N SER A 130 -10.91 5.79 -22.21
CA SER A 130 -11.22 6.40 -23.50
C SER A 130 -10.01 6.52 -24.42
N THR A 131 -8.79 6.24 -23.92
CA THR A 131 -7.56 6.31 -24.70
C THR A 131 -6.86 4.95 -24.78
N ILE A 132 -6.12 4.70 -25.86
CA ILE A 132 -5.32 3.47 -26.03
C ILE A 132 -4.29 3.33 -24.89
N GLY A 133 -3.81 4.45 -24.34
CA GLY A 133 -2.91 4.47 -23.19
C GLY A 133 -3.52 3.95 -21.89
N ASP A 134 -4.84 3.86 -21.78
CA ASP A 134 -5.54 3.36 -20.60
C ASP A 134 -5.62 1.83 -20.57
N ILE A 135 -5.54 1.18 -21.72
CA ILE A 135 -5.72 -0.28 -21.85
C ILE A 135 -4.76 -1.06 -20.94
N PRO A 136 -3.44 -0.76 -20.90
CA PRO A 136 -2.53 -1.45 -19.98
C PRO A 136 -2.89 -1.22 -18.51
N HIS A 137 -3.37 -0.03 -18.15
CA HIS A 137 -3.77 0.29 -16.78
C HIS A 137 -5.03 -0.46 -16.37
N MET A 138 -6.03 -0.52 -17.25
CA MET A 138 -7.27 -1.26 -17.04
C MET A 138 -7.03 -2.78 -16.98
N LEU A 139 -6.12 -3.32 -17.78
CA LEU A 139 -5.76 -4.75 -17.71
C LEU A 139 -5.07 -5.10 -16.39
N MET A 140 -4.25 -4.19 -15.86
CA MET A 140 -3.48 -4.41 -14.64
C MET A 140 -4.34 -4.32 -13.38
N TRP A 141 -5.16 -3.27 -13.24
CA TRP A 141 -5.95 -3.03 -12.02
C TRP A 141 -7.44 -3.34 -12.17
N GLY A 142 -7.91 -3.66 -13.38
CA GLY A 142 -9.30 -4.06 -13.63
C GLY A 142 -10.32 -2.93 -13.65
N GLY A 143 -9.91 -1.66 -13.73
CA GLY A 143 -10.85 -0.53 -13.66
C GLY A 143 -10.28 0.81 -14.10
N VAL A 144 -11.15 1.82 -14.06
CA VAL A 144 -10.85 3.24 -14.30
C VAL A 144 -10.56 3.94 -12.97
N GLY A 145 -9.84 5.06 -13.01
CA GLY A 145 -9.50 5.83 -11.81
C GLY A 145 -8.22 6.63 -11.97
N THR A 146 -7.64 7.08 -10.87
CA THR A 146 -6.45 7.93 -10.89
C THR A 146 -5.21 7.10 -10.60
N ARG A 147 -4.30 6.98 -11.58
CA ARG A 147 -2.98 6.40 -11.35
C ARG A 147 -2.15 7.38 -10.53
N MET A 148 -1.50 6.85 -9.49
CA MET A 148 -0.67 7.62 -8.60
C MET A 148 0.67 6.93 -8.34
N ASP A 149 1.73 7.73 -8.30
CA ASP A 149 3.09 7.26 -8.04
C ASP A 149 3.69 7.98 -6.82
N ALA A 150 4.61 7.31 -6.14
CA ALA A 150 5.41 7.88 -5.06
C ALA A 150 6.85 7.35 -5.11
N ASN A 151 7.79 8.12 -4.59
CA ASN A 151 9.14 7.61 -4.34
C ASN A 151 9.13 6.75 -3.07
N VAL A 152 9.60 5.50 -3.18
CA VAL A 152 9.58 4.52 -2.07
C VAL A 152 10.43 4.99 -0.89
N GLU A 153 11.58 5.59 -1.16
CA GLU A 153 12.49 6.10 -0.15
C GLU A 153 11.86 7.28 0.61
N GLU A 154 11.25 8.22 -0.11
CA GLU A 154 10.53 9.35 0.48
C GLU A 154 9.35 8.89 1.36
N LEU A 155 8.60 7.86 0.92
CA LEU A 155 7.50 7.29 1.72
C LEU A 155 8.01 6.75 3.06
N LEU A 156 9.12 6.00 3.05
CA LEU A 156 9.70 5.44 4.26
C LEU A 156 10.33 6.52 5.16
N ILE A 157 10.96 7.55 4.60
CA ILE A 157 11.48 8.70 5.38
C ILE A 157 10.32 9.43 6.06
N LYS A 158 9.26 9.74 5.31
CA LYS A 158 8.10 10.46 5.83
C LYS A 158 7.42 9.73 6.98
N TRP A 159 7.47 8.40 6.99
CA TRP A 159 6.82 7.59 8.02
C TRP A 159 7.78 7.08 9.09
N CYS A 160 9.08 7.35 8.96
CA CYS A 160 10.14 6.94 9.87
C CYS A 160 9.83 7.30 11.34
N THR A 161 9.28 8.49 11.59
CA THR A 161 8.92 8.96 12.94
C THR A 161 7.81 8.16 13.60
N ARG A 162 7.02 7.39 12.84
CA ARG A 162 5.93 6.56 13.37
C ARG A 162 6.40 5.17 13.81
N PHE A 163 7.60 4.75 13.39
CA PHE A 163 8.11 3.39 13.63
C PHE A 163 9.35 3.33 14.51
N LYS A 164 10.02 4.46 14.71
CA LYS A 164 11.08 4.57 15.72
C LYS A 164 10.44 4.68 17.09
N SER A 165 10.77 3.72 17.96
CA SER A 165 10.49 3.79 19.41
C SER A 165 11.47 4.75 20.08
#